data_AF-A0AAW2MX89-F1
#
_entry.id   AF-A0AAW2MX89-F1
#
_cell.length_a   1.000
_cell.length_b   1.000
_cell.length_c   1.000
_cell.angle_alpha   90.00
_cell.angle_beta   90.00
_cell.angle_gamma   90.00
#
_symmetry.space_group_name_H-M   'P 1'
#
loop_
_entity.id
_entity.type
_entity.pdbx_description
1 polymer ?
#
loop_
_entity_poly.entity_id
_entity_poly.type
_entity_poly.pdbx_seq_one_letter_code
_entity_poly.pdbx_strand_id
1 'polypeptide(L)'
;MITFSIQQKKITDADARISLPSNLAFPPNLKKLTLSGCKIPWEKITVVGSLSNLEVLKLRDYAFDGLVWEANEGEFTKLKYLLIDSEVHGCRTFSTTWHLCLNFCDELVKIPAEIGDIATLEMIELCGCRPSAVASAMLIQEEQRSCGNEDFRVRVSSVHDYLTSQRSTSLRKIEGPK
;
A
#
# COMPACT_ATOMS: atom_id res chain seq x y z
N MET A 1 8.67 -0.85 34.67
CA MET A 1 7.42 -1.25 34.01
C MET A 1 7.50 -0.74 32.57
N ILE A 2 7.71 -1.63 31.59
CA ILE A 2 7.96 -1.24 30.19
C ILE A 2 6.60 -1.19 29.48
N THR A 3 6.12 0.01 29.17
CA THR A 3 4.97 0.20 28.28
C THR A 3 5.43 0.05 26.83
N PHE A 4 5.12 -1.08 26.20
CA PHE A 4 5.20 -1.23 24.75
C PHE A 4 4.13 -0.35 24.09
N SER A 5 4.53 0.84 23.64
CA SER A 5 3.63 1.71 22.88
C SER A 5 3.61 1.25 21.43
N ILE A 6 2.52 0.62 21.00
CA ILE A 6 2.29 0.26 19.60
C ILE A 6 1.96 1.57 18.86
N GLN A 7 2.96 2.17 18.21
CA GLN A 7 2.83 3.43 17.48
C GLN A 7 2.12 3.19 16.14
N GLN A 8 0.80 3.17 16.14
CA GLN A 8 -0.04 3.16 14.94
C GLN A 8 -0.81 4.48 14.86
N LYS A 9 -0.77 5.16 13.71
CA LYS A 9 -1.50 6.40 13.48
C LYS A 9 -2.48 6.20 12.33
N LYS A 10 -3.77 6.45 12.60
CA LYS A 10 -4.84 6.50 11.59
C LYS A 10 -5.30 7.95 11.47
N ILE A 11 -5.31 8.49 10.25
CA ILE A 11 -5.80 9.84 9.96
C ILE A 11 -7.00 9.70 9.02
N THR A 12 -8.13 10.34 9.35
CA THR A 12 -9.41 10.33 8.62
C THR A 12 -9.97 11.74 8.56
N ASP A 13 -10.56 12.16 7.44
CA ASP A 13 -11.08 13.52 7.27
C ASP A 13 -12.49 13.71 7.85
N ALA A 14 -12.68 14.84 8.53
CA ALA A 14 -13.95 15.53 8.73
C ALA A 14 -13.71 16.99 8.35
N ASP A 15 -13.87 17.31 7.06
CA ASP A 15 -13.82 18.63 6.47
C ASP A 15 -12.47 19.37 6.55
N ALA A 16 -11.53 19.02 5.67
CA ALA A 16 -10.76 20.01 4.89
C ALA A 16 -9.90 19.35 3.80
N ARG A 17 -9.60 20.09 2.74
CA ARG A 17 -8.44 19.79 1.87
C ARG A 17 -7.18 19.88 2.72
N ILE A 18 -6.78 18.77 3.36
CA ILE A 18 -5.55 18.71 4.14
C ILE A 18 -4.39 18.77 3.16
N SER A 19 -3.91 19.97 2.92
CA SER A 19 -2.52 20.14 2.53
C SER A 19 -1.70 19.56 3.69
N LEU A 20 -1.02 18.43 3.46
CA LEU A 20 -0.02 17.97 4.44
C LEU A 20 0.93 19.14 4.66
N PRO A 21 0.99 19.74 5.87
CA PRO A 21 2.03 20.70 6.15
C PRO A 21 3.35 19.94 5.99
N SER A 22 4.35 20.60 5.40
CA SER A 22 5.75 20.11 5.37
C SER A 22 6.29 19.76 6.77
N ASN A 23 5.55 20.15 7.81
CA ASN A 23 5.79 19.91 9.23
C ASN A 23 4.87 18.87 9.88
N LEU A 24 4.26 17.93 9.13
CA LEU A 24 3.55 16.82 9.77
C LEU A 24 4.57 15.95 10.52
N ALA A 25 4.78 16.25 11.80
CA ALA A 25 5.71 15.54 12.66
C ALA A 25 5.13 14.15 12.95
N PHE A 26 5.46 13.20 12.08
CA PHE A 26 5.27 11.79 12.38
C PHE A 26 6.26 11.40 13.50
N PRO A 27 5.86 10.51 14.41
CA PRO A 27 6.79 9.95 15.38
C PRO A 27 7.98 9.33 14.62
N PRO A 28 9.25 9.58 15.03
CA PRO A 28 10.43 9.07 14.33
C PRO A 28 10.50 7.54 14.28
N ASN A 29 9.79 6.87 15.19
CA ASN A 29 9.70 5.41 15.28
C ASN A 29 8.36 4.86 14.76
N LEU A 30 7.62 5.63 13.96
CA LEU A 30 6.35 5.19 13.40
C LEU A 30 6.58 4.02 12.44
N LYS A 31 6.03 2.86 12.79
CA LYS A 31 6.14 1.64 11.97
C LYS A 31 4.95 1.40 11.07
N LYS A 32 3.78 1.90 11.45
CA LYS A 32 2.53 1.65 10.72
C LYS A 32 1.74 2.96 10.58
N LEU A 33 1.47 3.33 9.33
CA LEU A 33 0.66 4.50 8.99
C LEU A 33 -0.55 4.07 8.18
N THR A 34 -1.72 4.62 8.52
CA THR A 34 -2.92 4.51 7.69
C THR A 34 -3.50 5.90 7.46
N LEU A 35 -3.64 6.25 6.18
CA LEU A 35 -4.26 7.48 5.71
C LEU A 35 -5.57 7.11 5.00
N SER A 36 -6.65 7.82 5.31
CA SER A 36 -7.98 7.61 4.73
C SER A 36 -8.57 8.98 4.35
N GLY A 37 -9.07 9.14 3.12
CA GLY A 37 -9.84 10.34 2.75
C GLY A 37 -9.05 11.64 2.70
N CYS A 38 -7.72 11.59 2.78
CA CYS A 38 -6.89 12.78 2.86
C CYS A 38 -6.70 13.50 1.51
N LYS A 39 -6.96 12.85 0.37
CA LYS A 39 -6.78 13.38 -1.01
C LYS A 39 -5.43 14.08 -1.22
N ILE A 40 -4.36 13.47 -0.73
CA ILE A 40 -3.01 14.02 -0.78
C ILE A 40 -2.49 13.86 -2.22
N PRO A 41 -2.00 14.91 -2.89
CA PRO A 41 -1.36 14.76 -4.20
C PRO A 41 -0.16 13.82 -4.12
N TRP A 42 0.03 12.94 -5.11
CA TRP A 42 1.17 12.02 -5.18
C TRP A 42 2.54 12.71 -5.01
N GLU A 43 2.69 13.92 -5.54
CA GLU A 43 3.89 14.77 -5.39
C GLU A 43 4.30 15.00 -3.91
N LYS A 44 3.37 14.87 -2.97
CA LYS A 44 3.62 15.06 -1.53
C LYS A 44 3.87 13.77 -0.77
N ILE A 45 3.92 12.62 -1.44
CA ILE A 45 4.15 11.34 -0.79
C ILE A 45 5.55 11.23 -0.18
N THR A 46 6.49 12.06 -0.65
CA THR A 46 7.87 12.16 -0.16
C THR A 46 7.97 12.33 1.36
N VAL A 47 7.01 13.05 1.98
CA VAL A 47 6.93 13.19 3.44
C VAL A 47 6.72 11.83 4.12
N VAL A 48 5.90 10.96 3.53
CA VAL A 48 5.69 9.59 4.00
C VAL A 48 6.86 8.69 3.61
N GLY A 49 7.43 8.89 2.41
CA GLY A 49 8.61 8.17 1.91
C GLY A 49 9.85 8.37 2.79
N SER A 50 9.98 9.54 3.43
CA SER A 50 11.09 9.88 4.34
C SER A 50 11.05 9.15 5.70
N LEU A 51 9.97 8.44 6.03
CA LEU A 51 9.81 7.74 7.30
C LEU A 51 10.68 6.46 7.36
N SER A 52 11.89 6.61 7.88
CA SER A 52 12.93 5.56 7.91
C SER A 52 12.60 4.30 8.72
N ASN A 53 11.55 4.31 9.54
CA ASN A 53 11.09 3.15 10.31
C ASN A 53 9.73 2.62 9.87
N LEU A 54 9.15 3.19 8.81
CA LEU A 54 7.83 2.79 8.34
C LEU A 54 7.90 1.43 7.67
N GLU A 55 7.27 0.43 8.28
CA GLU A 55 7.17 -0.93 7.77
C GLU A 55 5.84 -1.17 7.03
N VAL A 56 4.80 -0.40 7.36
CA VAL A 56 3.45 -0.59 6.82
C VAL A 56 2.83 0.76 6.49
N LEU A 57 2.41 0.92 5.25
CA LEU A 57 1.61 2.05 4.78
C LEU A 57 0.29 1.54 4.21
N LYS A 58 -0.82 2.16 4.61
CA LYS A 58 -2.14 1.93 4.04
C LYS A 58 -2.75 3.24 3.61
N LEU A 59 -3.12 3.32 2.35
CA LEU A 59 -3.79 4.44 1.73
C LEU A 59 -5.20 3.97 1.39
N ARG A 60 -6.21 4.61 1.96
CA ARG A 60 -7.61 4.18 1.87
C ARG A 60 -8.52 5.32 1.44
N ASP A 61 -9.67 5.00 0.90
CA ASP A 61 -10.77 5.95 0.67
C ASP A 61 -10.29 7.22 -0.06
N TYR A 62 -9.57 7.07 -1.18
CA TYR A 62 -8.96 8.20 -1.89
C TYR A 62 -8.00 9.04 -1.02
N ALA A 63 -7.18 8.37 -0.20
CA ALA A 63 -6.16 9.03 0.61
C ALA A 63 -5.15 9.82 -0.21
N PHE A 64 -4.95 9.45 -1.48
CA PHE A 64 -4.09 10.14 -2.43
C PHE A 64 -4.83 10.44 -3.74
N ASP A 65 -4.40 11.50 -4.42
CA ASP A 65 -4.95 12.00 -5.68
C ASP A 65 -3.83 12.17 -6.74
N GLY A 66 -4.15 11.84 -7.99
CA GLY A 66 -3.25 11.90 -9.16
C GLY A 66 -3.06 10.56 -9.89
N LEU A 67 -2.65 10.65 -11.16
CA LEU A 67 -2.63 9.55 -12.13
C LEU A 67 -1.36 8.68 -12.09
N VAL A 68 -0.28 9.25 -11.55
CA VAL A 68 1.06 8.66 -11.53
C VAL A 68 1.60 8.73 -10.11
N TRP A 69 2.01 7.58 -9.59
CA TRP A 69 2.82 7.52 -8.39
C TRP A 69 4.27 7.77 -8.80
N GLU A 70 4.94 8.78 -8.24
CA GLU A 70 6.39 8.98 -8.42
C GLU A 70 7.05 8.77 -7.05
N ALA A 71 7.90 7.75 -6.94
CA ALA A 71 8.72 7.52 -5.75
C ALA A 71 10.16 7.97 -6.04
N ASN A 72 10.79 8.68 -5.11
CA ASN A 72 12.18 9.10 -5.28
C ASN A 72 13.15 8.03 -4.75
N GLU A 73 14.38 8.07 -5.26
CA GLU A 73 15.47 7.24 -4.76
C GLU A 73 15.68 7.44 -3.25
N GLY A 74 15.75 6.35 -2.49
CA GLY A 74 15.94 6.37 -1.04
C GLY A 74 14.67 6.58 -0.21
N GLU A 75 13.49 6.64 -0.81
CA GLU A 75 12.21 6.61 -0.09
C GLU A 75 11.81 5.19 0.31
N PHE A 76 11.01 5.04 1.37
CA PHE A 76 10.41 3.77 1.79
C PHE A 76 11.40 2.64 2.13
N THR A 77 12.61 2.99 2.58
CA THR A 77 13.73 2.05 2.82
C THR A 77 13.44 0.84 3.72
N LYS A 78 12.47 0.93 4.63
CA LYS A 78 12.04 -0.18 5.51
C LYS A 78 10.61 -0.64 5.28
N LEU A 79 9.94 -0.13 4.25
CA LEU A 79 8.57 -0.51 3.96
C LEU A 79 8.54 -2.00 3.65
N LYS A 80 7.51 -2.68 4.15
CA LYS A 80 7.23 -4.10 3.91
C LYS A 80 5.79 -4.32 3.47
N TYR A 81 4.95 -3.29 3.52
CA TYR A 81 3.58 -3.45 3.10
C TYR A 81 3.04 -2.11 2.68
N LEU A 82 2.61 -2.04 1.42
CA LEU A 82 1.83 -0.93 0.90
C LEU A 82 0.47 -1.43 0.42
N LEU A 83 -0.58 -0.90 1.02
CA LEU A 83 -1.94 -1.06 0.51
C LEU A 83 -2.42 0.28 -0.05
N ILE A 84 -2.95 0.25 -1.26
CA ILE A 84 -3.73 1.33 -1.85
C ILE A 84 -5.10 0.75 -2.14
N ASP A 85 -6.11 1.29 -1.48
CA ASP A 85 -7.47 0.76 -1.52
C ASP A 85 -8.46 1.92 -1.69
N SER A 86 -9.07 2.02 -2.87
CA SER A 86 -10.03 3.09 -3.15
C SER A 86 -11.39 2.83 -2.50
N GLU A 87 -11.68 1.59 -2.10
CA GLU A 87 -12.93 1.21 -1.45
C GLU A 87 -12.72 0.63 -0.03
N VAL A 88 -13.72 0.78 0.84
CA VAL A 88 -13.65 0.39 2.27
C VAL A 88 -13.79 -1.14 2.46
N HIS A 89 -13.37 -1.95 1.49
CA HIS A 89 -13.59 -3.40 1.51
C HIS A 89 -12.39 -4.15 2.10
N GLY A 90 -12.26 -4.04 3.44
CA GLY A 90 -11.70 -5.10 4.27
C GLY A 90 -10.17 -5.30 4.21
N CYS A 91 -9.56 -5.25 5.38
CA CYS A 91 -8.12 -5.41 5.53
C CYS A 91 -7.67 -6.86 5.29
N ARG A 92 -6.82 -7.11 4.28
CA ARG A 92 -6.00 -8.33 4.24
C ARG A 92 -5.04 -8.39 5.44
N THR A 93 -4.72 -9.60 5.86
CA THR A 93 -3.71 -9.87 6.88
C THR A 93 -2.34 -9.45 6.39
N PHE A 94 -1.57 -8.83 7.28
CA PHE A 94 -0.19 -8.45 7.01
C PHE A 94 0.64 -9.70 6.71
N SER A 95 1.33 -9.71 5.58
CA SER A 95 2.51 -10.57 5.45
C SER A 95 3.67 -9.92 6.20
N THR A 96 4.61 -10.73 6.68
CA THR A 96 5.84 -10.23 7.29
C THR A 96 6.86 -9.73 6.26
N THR A 97 6.62 -9.97 4.98
CA THR A 97 7.51 -9.57 3.88
C THR A 97 6.91 -8.51 2.97
N TRP A 98 7.73 -7.92 2.09
CA TRP A 98 7.33 -6.79 1.23
C TRP A 98 6.25 -7.16 0.23
N HIS A 99 5.05 -6.55 0.36
CA HIS A 99 3.93 -6.71 -0.56
C HIS A 99 3.33 -5.36 -0.98
N LEU A 100 2.98 -5.23 -2.26
CA LEU A 100 2.17 -4.12 -2.81
C LEU A 100 0.78 -4.66 -3.17
N CYS A 101 -0.26 -4.11 -2.54
CA CYS A 101 -1.65 -4.42 -2.85
C CYS A 101 -2.34 -3.18 -3.43
N LEU A 102 -2.85 -3.27 -4.65
CA LEU A 102 -3.60 -2.23 -5.35
C LEU A 102 -5.03 -2.72 -5.55
N ASN A 103 -5.98 -2.14 -4.82
CA ASN A 103 -7.40 -2.50 -4.90
C ASN A 103 -8.21 -1.31 -5.38
N PHE A 104 -9.02 -1.55 -6.40
CA PHE A 104 -9.93 -0.57 -6.98
C PHE A 104 -9.24 0.73 -7.40
N CYS A 105 -7.96 0.67 -7.78
CA CYS A 105 -7.18 1.81 -8.25
C CYS A 105 -7.47 2.06 -9.73
N ASP A 106 -8.70 2.52 -10.00
CA ASP A 106 -9.24 2.77 -11.33
C ASP A 106 -8.67 4.02 -12.01
N GLU A 107 -8.04 4.93 -11.28
CA GLU A 107 -7.32 6.08 -11.86
C GLU A 107 -5.82 5.86 -12.05
N LEU A 108 -5.25 4.82 -11.43
CA LEU A 108 -3.82 4.53 -11.54
C LEU A 108 -3.51 3.98 -12.94
N VAL A 109 -2.72 4.72 -13.71
CA VAL A 109 -2.37 4.32 -15.09
C VAL A 109 -1.12 3.46 -15.13
N LYS A 110 -0.14 3.71 -14.26
CA LYS A 110 1.17 3.06 -14.29
C LYS A 110 1.71 2.81 -12.88
N ILE A 111 2.41 1.69 -12.71
CA ILE A 111 3.25 1.40 -11.54
C ILE A 111 4.69 1.80 -11.89
N PRO A 112 5.41 2.53 -11.02
CA PRO A 112 6.81 2.90 -11.24
C PRO A 112 7.68 1.66 -11.40
N ALA A 113 8.61 1.69 -12.35
CA ALA A 113 9.52 0.56 -12.60
C ALA A 113 10.49 0.37 -11.42
N GLU A 114 10.79 1.46 -10.71
CA GLU A 114 11.62 1.55 -9.51
C GLU A 114 11.09 0.68 -8.36
N ILE A 115 9.78 0.36 -8.37
CA ILE A 115 9.21 -0.64 -7.45
C ILE A 115 9.82 -2.02 -7.70
N GLY A 116 10.13 -2.34 -8.95
CA GLY A 116 10.82 -3.57 -9.37
C GLY A 116 12.25 -3.66 -8.87
N ASP A 117 12.92 -2.55 -8.55
CA ASP A 117 14.30 -2.54 -8.03
C ASP A 117 14.37 -2.92 -6.54
N ILE A 118 13.23 -3.00 -5.87
CA ILE A 118 13.16 -3.34 -4.44
C ILE A 118 13.42 -4.84 -4.29
N ALA A 119 14.66 -5.21 -3.94
CA ALA A 119 15.07 -6.61 -3.81
C ALA A 119 14.23 -7.43 -2.80
N THR A 120 13.59 -6.78 -1.81
CA THR A 120 12.75 -7.46 -0.82
C THR A 120 11.31 -7.67 -1.27
N LEU A 121 10.89 -7.09 -2.40
CA LEU A 121 9.55 -7.19 -2.96
C LEU A 121 9.24 -8.63 -3.39
N GLU A 122 8.26 -9.26 -2.72
CA GLU A 122 7.83 -10.64 -3.01
C GLU A 122 6.56 -10.70 -3.86
N MET A 123 5.66 -9.74 -3.69
CA MET A 123 4.37 -9.77 -4.39
C MET A 123 3.79 -8.40 -4.75
N ILE A 124 3.24 -8.30 -5.97
CA ILE A 124 2.24 -7.28 -6.34
C ILE A 124 0.89 -7.98 -6.53
N GLU A 125 -0.14 -7.49 -5.86
CA GLU A 125 -1.52 -7.94 -6.04
C GLU A 125 -2.37 -6.78 -6.55
N LEU A 126 -3.08 -6.99 -7.65
CA LEU A 126 -3.99 -6.02 -8.26
C LEU A 126 -5.42 -6.58 -8.27
N CYS A 127 -6.38 -5.75 -7.88
CA CYS A 127 -7.80 -6.03 -8.05
C CYS A 127 -8.52 -4.77 -8.54
N GLY A 128 -9.38 -4.89 -9.56
CA GLY A 128 -10.15 -3.76 -10.07
C GLY A 128 -9.31 -2.57 -10.56
N CYS A 129 -8.08 -2.81 -11.03
CA CYS A 129 -7.19 -1.78 -11.56
C CYS A 129 -7.27 -1.68 -13.09
N ARG A 130 -6.81 -0.57 -13.67
CA ARG A 130 -6.74 -0.41 -15.14
C ARG A 130 -5.81 -1.46 -15.78
N PRO A 131 -6.10 -1.90 -17.03
CA PRO A 131 -5.22 -2.80 -17.77
C PRO A 131 -3.78 -2.28 -17.92
N SER A 132 -3.58 -0.96 -17.97
CA SER A 132 -2.25 -0.34 -18.06
C SER A 132 -1.42 -0.51 -16.78
N ALA A 133 -2.06 -0.44 -15.60
CA ALA A 133 -1.41 -0.72 -14.32
C ALA A 133 -1.06 -2.21 -14.20
N VAL A 134 -1.96 -3.09 -14.67
CA VAL A 134 -1.67 -4.53 -14.77
C VAL A 134 -0.48 -4.79 -15.69
N ALA A 135 -0.43 -4.16 -16.86
CA ALA A 135 0.68 -4.29 -17.78
C ALA A 135 2.00 -3.82 -17.15
N SER A 136 1.98 -2.73 -16.38
CA SER A 136 3.15 -2.23 -15.64
C SER A 136 3.65 -3.26 -14.62
N ALA A 137 2.74 -3.88 -13.85
CA ALA A 137 3.10 -4.93 -12.91
C ALA A 137 3.75 -6.14 -13.61
N MET A 138 3.18 -6.56 -14.75
CA MET A 138 3.72 -7.70 -15.52
C MET A 138 5.11 -7.41 -16.09
N LEU A 139 5.38 -6.17 -16.51
CA LEU A 139 6.72 -5.75 -16.94
C LEU A 139 7.74 -5.87 -15.80
N ILE A 140 7.39 -5.39 -14.61
CA ILE A 140 8.21 -5.54 -13.40
C ILE A 140 8.51 -7.02 -13.12
N GLN A 141 7.52 -7.90 -13.32
CA GLN A 141 7.72 -9.35 -13.14
C GLN A 141 8.71 -9.94 -14.12
N GLU A 142 8.64 -9.55 -15.39
CA GLU A 142 9.56 -10.03 -16.41
C GLU A 142 10.99 -9.52 -16.17
N GLU A 143 11.13 -8.27 -15.74
CA GLU A 143 12.41 -7.67 -15.36
C GLU A 143 13.04 -8.38 -14.16
N GLN A 144 12.28 -8.58 -13.08
CA GLN A 144 12.76 -9.30 -11.90
C GLN A 144 13.16 -10.75 -12.23
N ARG A 145 12.38 -11.42 -13.09
CA ARG A 145 12.70 -12.77 -13.56
C ARG A 145 13.99 -12.80 -14.39
N SER A 146 14.17 -11.82 -15.28
CA SER A 146 15.38 -11.67 -16.07
C SER A 146 16.62 -11.42 -15.20
N CYS A 147 16.44 -10.79 -14.03
CA CYS A 147 17.47 -10.62 -13.01
C CYS A 147 17.65 -11.83 -12.07
N GLY A 148 16.92 -12.92 -12.28
CA GLY A 148 17.03 -14.17 -11.52
C GLY A 148 16.14 -14.27 -10.28
N ASN A 149 15.20 -13.34 -10.07
CA ASN A 149 14.22 -13.44 -8.98
C ASN A 149 12.96 -14.19 -9.42
N GLU A 150 12.99 -15.52 -9.29
CA GLU A 150 11.85 -16.41 -9.62
C GLU A 150 10.77 -16.44 -8.52
N ASP A 151 11.07 -15.96 -7.31
CA ASP A 151 10.10 -15.88 -6.21
C ASP A 151 9.14 -14.69 -6.36
N PHE A 152 9.51 -13.74 -7.23
CA PHE A 152 8.75 -12.68 -7.87
C PHE A 152 7.31 -12.99 -8.30
N ARG A 153 6.24 -12.56 -7.61
CA ARG A 153 4.86 -12.84 -8.06
C ARG A 153 3.96 -11.61 -8.27
N VAL A 154 3.34 -11.55 -9.44
CA VAL A 154 2.18 -10.68 -9.71
C VAL A 154 0.89 -11.50 -9.69
N ARG A 155 -0.13 -11.01 -8.98
CA ARG A 155 -1.47 -11.61 -8.94
C ARG A 155 -2.51 -10.58 -9.36
N VAL A 156 -3.36 -10.96 -10.31
CA VAL A 156 -4.50 -10.15 -10.73
C VAL A 156 -5.77 -10.89 -10.32
N SER A 157 -6.57 -10.28 -9.45
CA SER A 157 -7.82 -10.85 -8.96
C SER A 157 -9.03 -10.13 -9.56
N SER A 158 -10.07 -10.88 -9.90
CA SER A 158 -11.36 -10.26 -10.25
C SER A 158 -11.98 -9.61 -9.01
N VAL A 159 -12.83 -8.60 -9.22
CA VAL A 159 -13.60 -7.97 -8.13
C VAL A 159 -14.44 -9.01 -7.38
N HIS A 160 -14.96 -10.00 -8.10
CA HIS A 160 -15.75 -11.09 -7.51
C HIS A 160 -14.92 -11.96 -6.55
N ASP A 161 -13.71 -12.38 -6.96
CA ASP A 161 -12.82 -13.20 -6.13
C ASP A 161 -12.36 -12.43 -4.89
N TYR A 162 -12.10 -11.13 -5.05
CA TYR A 162 -11.74 -10.24 -3.97
C TYR A 162 -12.82 -10.14 -2.90
N LEU A 163 -14.06 -9.84 -3.29
CA LEU A 163 -15.20 -9.73 -2.36
C LEU A 163 -15.49 -11.07 -1.66
N THR A 164 -15.31 -12.19 -2.37
CA THR A 164 -15.51 -13.54 -1.81
C THR A 164 -14.44 -13.89 -0.77
N SER A 165 -13.19 -13.50 -1.00
CA SER A 165 -12.08 -13.65 -0.05
C SER A 165 -12.29 -12.79 1.22
N GLN A 166 -12.81 -11.57 1.07
CA GLN A 166 -13.11 -10.67 2.19
C GLN A 166 -14.26 -11.17 3.07
N ARG A 167 -15.31 -11.75 2.48
CA ARG A 167 -16.42 -12.37 3.23
C ARG A 167 -15.94 -13.56 4.07
N SER A 168 -15.08 -14.40 3.48
CA SER A 168 -14.54 -15.58 4.15
C SER A 168 -13.61 -15.23 5.33
N THR A 169 -12.81 -14.18 5.20
CA THR A 169 -11.92 -13.69 6.28
C THR A 169 -12.67 -12.93 7.37
N SER A 170 -13.76 -12.24 7.03
CA SER A 170 -14.64 -11.57 8.00
C SER A 170 -15.44 -12.57 8.84
N LEU A 171 -15.93 -13.66 8.24
CA LEU A 171 -16.64 -14.74 8.97
C LEU A 171 -15.73 -15.43 9.99
N ARG A 172 -14.45 -15.66 9.67
CA ARG A 172 -13.46 -16.21 10.61
C ARG A 172 -13.14 -15.30 11.81
N LYS A 173 -13.51 -14.02 11.78
CA LYS A 173 -13.34 -13.10 12.92
C LYS A 173 -14.52 -13.09 13.88
N ILE A 174 -15.69 -13.63 13.49
CA ILE A 174 -16.89 -13.68 14.34
C ILE A 174 -16.85 -14.94 15.23
N GLU A 175 -16.15 -15.98 14.79
CA GLU A 175 -15.87 -17.18 15.57
C GLU A 175 -14.52 -17.03 16.30
N GLY A 176 -14.46 -16.11 17.28
CA GLY A 176 -13.38 -16.09 18.27
C GLY A 176 -13.41 -17.38 19.12
N PRO A 177 -12.27 -17.80 19.73
CA PRO A 177 -12.20 -19.06 20.45
C PRO A 177 -13.15 -19.04 21.65
N LYS A 178 -13.92 -20.13 21.80
CA LYS A 178 -14.78 -20.40 22.96
C LYS A 178 -13.98 -20.43 24.26
#